data_AF-A0AAW9EA74-F1
#
_entry.id   AF-A0AAW9EA74-F1
#
_cell.length_a   1.000
_cell.length_b   1.000
_cell.length_c   1.000
_cell.angle_alpha   90.00
_cell.angle_beta   90.00
_cell.angle_gamma   90.00
#
_symmetry.space_group_name_H-M   'P 1'
#
loop_
_entity.id
_entity.type
_entity.pdbx_description
1 polymer ?
#
loop_
_entity_poly.entity_id
_entity_poly.type
_entity_poly.pdbx_seq_one_letter_code
_entity_poly.pdbx_strand_id
1 'polypeptide(L)'
;YRLCGVALLVALLSGCASTPNNGDSRSDPLEGFNRQMFNFNYYVLDPYVLRPVAVVWRDYVPPPARNGLSNFLGNLEEPASMLNSILRGDFEKGAKHFGRFWINTVFGIGGLIDVAGMSRESMEKEVPVRFGSTLGHYG
;
A
#
# COMPACT_ATOMS: atom_id res chain seq x y z
N TYR A 1 25.90 -20.51 -34.07
CA TYR A 1 26.47 -20.01 -32.80
C TYR A 1 25.63 -18.94 -32.10
N ARG A 2 25.09 -17.92 -32.81
CA ARG A 2 24.27 -16.86 -32.19
C ARG A 2 22.90 -17.29 -31.66
N LEU A 3 22.20 -18.20 -32.36
CA LEU A 3 20.88 -18.68 -31.96
C LEU A 3 20.92 -19.63 -30.75
N CYS A 4 21.98 -20.44 -30.63
CA CYS A 4 22.15 -21.35 -29.49
C CYS A 4 22.44 -20.61 -28.18
N GLY A 5 23.15 -19.48 -28.24
CA GLY A 5 23.42 -18.64 -27.05
C GLY A 5 22.17 -17.98 -26.48
N VAL A 6 21.23 -17.57 -27.35
CA VAL A 6 19.97 -16.97 -26.93
C VAL A 6 19.04 -18.02 -26.29
N ALA A 7 18.99 -19.23 -26.85
CA ALA A 7 18.18 -20.32 -26.27
C ALA A 7 18.65 -20.73 -24.87
N LEU A 8 19.96 -20.71 -24.63
CA LEU A 8 20.56 -21.03 -23.33
C LEU A 8 20.30 -19.94 -22.28
N LEU A 9 20.28 -18.66 -22.68
CA LEU A 9 19.94 -17.53 -21.80
C LEU A 9 18.46 -17.54 -21.40
N VAL A 10 17.55 -17.89 -22.31
CA VAL A 10 16.10 -18.00 -22.01
C VAL A 10 15.82 -19.18 -21.08
N ALA A 11 16.54 -20.30 -21.24
CA ALA A 11 16.38 -21.46 -20.36
C ALA A 11 16.85 -21.22 -18.91
N LEU A 12 17.85 -20.34 -18.72
CA LEU A 12 18.37 -19.99 -17.39
C LEU A 12 17.45 -19.03 -16.61
N LEU A 13 16.52 -18.34 -17.28
CA LEU A 13 15.53 -17.46 -16.65
C LEU A 13 14.27 -18.22 -16.18
N SER A 14 14.10 -19.47 -16.58
CA SER A 14 13.01 -20.35 -16.16
C SER A 14 13.30 -20.95 -14.78
N GLY A 15 13.30 -20.09 -13.75
CA GLY A 15 13.35 -20.52 -12.35
C GLY A 15 12.14 -21.40 -12.03
N CYS A 16 12.40 -22.58 -11.45
CA CYS A 16 11.36 -23.50 -11.00
C CYS A 16 10.78 -22.99 -9.67
N ALA A 17 9.72 -22.20 -9.72
CA ALA A 17 8.93 -21.84 -8.54
C ALA A 17 7.80 -22.86 -8.37
N SER A 18 8.11 -24.02 -7.80
CA SER A 18 7.10 -25.00 -7.40
C SER A 18 6.57 -24.66 -6.00
N THR A 19 5.33 -24.22 -5.91
CA THR A 19 4.64 -24.00 -4.64
C THR A 19 4.13 -25.34 -4.07
N PRO A 20 4.51 -25.74 -2.85
CA PRO A 20 3.92 -26.92 -2.22
C PRO A 20 2.41 -26.69 -1.98
N ASN A 21 1.57 -27.53 -2.58
CA ASN A 21 0.13 -27.53 -2.35
C ASN A 21 -0.18 -28.24 -1.02
N ASN A 22 -0.10 -27.50 0.09
CA ASN A 22 -0.59 -27.94 1.39
C ASN A 22 -1.99 -27.35 1.59
N GLY A 23 -3.02 -28.19 1.46
CA GLY A 23 -4.41 -27.80 1.65
C GLY A 23 -4.67 -27.16 3.01
N ASP A 24 -5.42 -26.05 2.98
CA ASP A 24 -6.25 -25.41 4.03
C ASP A 24 -5.72 -25.20 5.46
N SER A 25 -4.47 -25.53 5.76
CA SER A 25 -3.79 -25.07 6.96
C SER A 25 -2.97 -23.83 6.62
N ARG A 26 -3.50 -22.66 7.00
CA ARG A 26 -2.72 -21.41 6.92
C ARG A 26 -1.49 -21.57 7.81
N SER A 27 -0.34 -21.82 7.20
CA SER A 27 0.92 -22.01 7.93
C SER A 27 1.26 -20.72 8.69
N ASP A 28 1.13 -20.74 10.00
CA ASP A 28 1.66 -19.71 10.91
C ASP A 28 2.62 -20.36 11.92
N PRO A 29 3.90 -20.55 11.53
CA PRO A 29 4.92 -21.13 12.42
C PRO A 29 5.15 -20.31 13.70
N LEU A 30 4.74 -19.04 13.72
CA LEU A 30 4.93 -18.12 14.84
C LEU A 30 3.62 -17.83 15.60
N GLU A 31 2.59 -18.66 15.45
CA GLU A 31 1.27 -18.45 16.03
C GLU A 31 1.31 -18.17 17.54
N GLY A 32 2.10 -18.94 18.30
CA GLY A 32 2.23 -18.76 19.74
C GLY A 32 2.73 -17.36 20.13
N PHE A 33 3.76 -16.87 19.44
CA PHE A 33 4.30 -15.53 19.65
C PHE A 33 3.33 -14.45 19.16
N ASN A 34 2.77 -14.61 17.96
CA ASN A 34 1.82 -13.68 17.36
C ASN A 34 0.60 -13.48 18.26
N ARG A 35 0.06 -14.55 18.84
CA ARG A 35 -1.08 -14.49 19.77
C ARG A 35 -0.73 -13.81 21.09
N GLN A 36 0.46 -14.04 21.65
CA GLN A 36 0.90 -13.36 22.87
C GLN A 36 1.05 -11.85 22.63
N MET A 37 1.71 -11.47 21.53
CA MET A 37 1.86 -10.06 21.15
C MET A 37 0.51 -9.41 20.84
N PHE A 38 -0.39 -10.14 20.17
CA PHE A 38 -1.77 -9.68 19.94
C PHE A 38 -2.50 -9.44 21.26
N ASN A 39 -2.44 -10.37 22.21
CA ASN A 39 -3.07 -10.19 23.52
C ASN A 39 -2.50 -8.97 24.27
N PHE A 40 -1.19 -8.75 24.24
CA PHE A 40 -0.59 -7.55 24.80
C PHE A 40 -1.11 -6.28 24.11
N ASN A 41 -1.11 -6.24 22.79
CA ASN A 41 -1.62 -5.10 22.02
C ASN A 41 -3.10 -4.84 22.30
N TYR A 42 -3.91 -5.90 22.42
CA TYR A 42 -5.36 -5.81 22.57
C TYR A 42 -5.80 -5.48 24.00
N TYR A 43 -5.23 -6.13 25.02
CA TYR A 43 -5.67 -5.98 26.42
C TYR A 43 -4.89 -4.92 27.19
N VAL A 44 -3.70 -4.54 26.73
CA VAL A 44 -2.86 -3.56 27.43
C VAL A 44 -2.69 -2.30 26.58
N LEU A 45 -2.10 -2.42 25.38
CA LEU A 45 -1.75 -1.22 24.61
C LEU A 45 -2.99 -0.43 24.14
N ASP A 46 -4.01 -1.11 23.61
CA ASP A 46 -5.23 -0.45 23.12
C ASP A 46 -6.00 0.28 24.24
N PRO A 47 -6.45 -0.38 25.32
CA PRO A 47 -7.31 0.26 26.32
C PRO A 47 -6.60 1.35 27.13
N TYR A 48 -5.30 1.19 27.41
CA TYR A 48 -4.58 2.13 28.29
C TYR A 48 -3.87 3.26 27.53
N VAL A 49 -3.53 3.07 26.25
CA VAL A 49 -2.73 4.06 25.50
C VAL A 49 -3.42 4.47 24.19
N LEU A 50 -3.62 3.55 23.25
CA LEU A 50 -4.05 3.92 21.90
C LEU A 50 -5.48 4.44 21.84
N ARG A 51 -6.44 3.77 22.50
CA ARG A 51 -7.84 4.20 22.52
C ARG A 51 -8.04 5.54 23.22
N PRO A 52 -7.48 5.81 24.41
CA PRO A 52 -7.55 7.14 25.02
C PRO A 52 -7.00 8.24 24.11
N VAL A 53 -5.84 8.01 23.48
CA VAL A 53 -5.25 8.96 22.51
C VAL A 53 -6.16 9.17 21.31
N ALA A 54 -6.75 8.11 20.76
CA ALA A 54 -7.67 8.19 19.62
C ALA A 54 -8.96 8.96 19.97
N VAL A 55 -9.50 8.78 21.18
CA VAL A 55 -10.66 9.55 21.67
C VAL A 55 -10.31 11.03 21.79
N VAL A 56 -9.17 11.36 22.39
CA VAL A 56 -8.68 12.75 22.46
C VAL A 56 -8.49 13.33 21.06
N TRP A 57 -7.87 12.59 20.13
CA TRP A 57 -7.72 13.03 18.75
C TRP A 57 -9.07 13.31 18.08
N ARG A 58 -10.06 12.43 18.28
CA ARG A 58 -11.40 12.59 17.72
C ARG A 58 -12.14 13.79 18.31
N ASP A 59 -12.02 14.01 19.61
CA ASP A 59 -12.83 14.99 20.35
C ASP A 59 -12.24 16.40 20.27
N TYR A 60 -10.90 16.53 20.22
CA TYR A 60 -10.23 17.83 20.21
C TYR A 60 -9.76 18.30 18.84
N VAL A 61 -9.55 17.40 17.87
CA VAL A 61 -9.10 17.79 16.52
C VAL A 61 -10.28 17.93 15.56
N PRO A 62 -10.48 19.13 14.97
CA PRO A 62 -11.62 19.38 14.12
C PRO A 62 -11.55 18.54 12.82
N PRO A 63 -12.70 18.13 12.24
CA PRO A 63 -12.74 17.29 11.04
C PRO A 63 -11.87 17.78 9.86
N PRO A 64 -11.82 19.10 9.53
CA PRO A 64 -10.98 19.59 8.42
C PRO A 64 -9.49 19.33 8.64
N ALA A 65 -9.00 19.46 9.87
CA ALA A 65 -7.59 19.18 10.19
C ALA A 65 -7.28 17.68 10.10
N ARG A 66 -8.19 16.82 10.58
CA ARG A 66 -8.05 15.36 10.48
C ARG A 66 -8.03 14.89 9.03
N ASN A 67 -8.98 15.39 8.23
CA ASN A 67 -9.07 15.07 6.81
C ASN A 67 -7.86 15.61 6.05
N GLY A 68 -7.45 16.85 6.35
CA GLY A 68 -6.26 17.46 5.75
C GLY A 68 -5.00 16.64 5.98
N LEU A 69 -4.76 16.21 7.22
CA LEU A 69 -3.63 15.35 7.55
C LEU A 69 -3.71 13.99 6.85
N SER A 70 -4.90 13.36 6.81
CA SER A 70 -5.13 12.09 6.11
C SER A 70 -4.89 12.19 4.60
N ASN A 71 -5.27 13.32 3.99
CA ASN A 71 -5.02 13.61 2.58
C ASN A 71 -3.53 13.82 2.32
N PHE A 72 -2.87 14.61 3.16
CA PHE A 72 -1.44 14.90 3.04
C PHE A 72 -0.59 13.62 3.15
N LEU A 73 -0.84 12.80 4.17
CA LEU A 73 -0.15 11.52 4.33
C LEU A 73 -0.46 10.56 3.17
N GLY A 74 -1.71 10.55 2.69
CA GLY A 74 -2.07 9.80 1.49
C GLY A 74 -1.30 10.27 0.24
N ASN A 75 -1.16 11.59 0.06
CA ASN A 75 -0.44 12.20 -1.05
C ASN A 75 1.04 11.79 -1.07
N LEU A 76 1.67 11.61 0.09
CA LEU A 76 3.06 11.13 0.19
C LEU A 76 3.24 9.68 -0.29
N GLU A 77 2.17 8.89 -0.28
CA GLU A 77 2.19 7.49 -0.73
C GLU A 77 1.89 7.35 -2.23
N GLU A 78 1.35 8.38 -2.87
CA GLU A 78 1.01 8.38 -4.30
C GLU A 78 2.23 8.13 -5.21
N PRO A 79 3.43 8.73 -5.00
CA PRO A 79 4.60 8.46 -5.83
C PRO A 79 5.07 7.00 -5.74
N ALA A 80 5.05 6.42 -4.54
CA ALA A 80 5.37 5.00 -4.36
C ALA A 80 4.32 4.12 -5.05
N SER A 81 3.05 4.51 -4.98
CA SER A 81 1.94 3.80 -5.63
C SER A 81 1.99 3.87 -7.15
N MET A 82 2.42 5.00 -7.71
CA MET A 82 2.71 5.16 -9.13
C MET A 82 3.79 4.17 -9.57
N LEU A 83 4.96 4.19 -8.91
CA LEU A 83 6.08 3.34 -9.27
C LEU A 83 5.72 1.86 -9.18
N ASN A 84 5.06 1.44 -8.10
CA ASN A 84 4.68 0.04 -7.92
C ASN A 84 3.59 -0.42 -8.88
N SER A 85 2.64 0.46 -9.24
CA SER A 85 1.64 0.14 -10.28
C SER A 85 2.31 -0.06 -11.64
N ILE A 86 3.27 0.79 -12.00
CA ILE A 86 4.07 0.63 -13.23
C ILE A 86 4.88 -0.66 -13.19
N LEU A 87 5.52 -1.00 -12.06
CA LEU A 87 6.27 -2.24 -11.90
C LEU A 87 5.40 -3.48 -12.07
N ARG A 88 4.11 -3.40 -11.74
CA ARG A 88 3.11 -4.46 -11.97
C ARG A 88 2.56 -4.46 -13.40
N GLY A 89 3.01 -3.55 -14.27
CA GLY A 89 2.53 -3.38 -15.64
C GLY A 89 1.21 -2.59 -15.76
N ASP A 90 0.69 -2.02 -14.68
CA ASP A 90 -0.55 -1.24 -14.66
C ASP A 90 -0.25 0.26 -14.83
N PHE A 91 -0.08 0.67 -16.09
CA PHE A 91 0.23 2.05 -16.45
C PHE A 91 -0.95 3.00 -16.20
N GLU A 92 -2.19 2.51 -16.29
CA GLU A 92 -3.39 3.32 -16.04
C GLU A 92 -3.43 3.75 -14.57
N LYS A 93 -3.27 2.80 -13.64
CA LYS A 93 -3.17 3.13 -12.22
C LYS A 93 -1.92 3.95 -11.91
N GLY A 94 -0.80 3.67 -12.57
CA GLY A 94 0.41 4.50 -12.48
C GLY A 94 0.12 5.97 -12.78
N ALA A 95 -0.52 6.25 -13.92
CA ALA A 95 -0.89 7.59 -14.34
C ALA A 95 -1.93 8.23 -13.41
N LYS A 96 -2.88 7.46 -12.89
CA LYS A 96 -3.86 7.93 -11.90
C LYS A 96 -3.16 8.42 -10.62
N HIS A 97 -2.27 7.61 -10.03
CA HIS A 97 -1.52 7.99 -8.84
C HIS A 97 -0.61 9.21 -9.08
N PHE A 98 0.05 9.27 -10.25
CA PHE A 98 0.81 10.45 -10.66
C PHE A 98 -0.06 11.72 -10.72
N GLY A 99 -1.21 11.63 -11.41
CA GLY A 99 -2.14 12.75 -11.55
C GLY A 99 -2.68 13.20 -10.20
N ARG A 100 -3.03 12.26 -9.31
CA ARG A 100 -3.44 12.57 -7.93
C ARG A 100 -2.34 13.31 -7.18
N PHE A 101 -1.11 12.79 -7.19
CA PHE A 101 0.03 13.45 -6.55
C PHE A 101 0.24 14.87 -7.08
N TRP A 102 0.26 15.02 -8.40
CA TRP A 102 0.52 16.30 -9.05
C TRP A 102 -0.58 17.32 -8.75
N ILE A 103 -1.85 16.96 -8.95
CA ILE A 103 -2.98 17.86 -8.72
C ILE A 103 -3.08 18.24 -7.24
N ASN A 104 -3.00 17.27 -6.33
CA ASN A 104 -3.15 17.52 -4.90
C ASN A 104 -1.96 18.31 -4.33
N THR A 105 -0.75 18.08 -4.83
CA THR A 105 0.42 18.85 -4.40
C THR A 105 0.36 20.29 -4.89
N VAL A 106 0.04 20.50 -6.18
CA VAL A 106 0.07 21.84 -6.82
C VAL A 106 -1.15 22.67 -6.43
N PHE A 107 -2.35 22.11 -6.53
CA PHE A 107 -3.62 22.83 -6.32
C PHE A 107 -4.26 22.54 -4.95
N GLY A 108 -3.89 21.44 -4.31
CA GLY A 108 -4.43 21.00 -3.02
C GLY A 108 -3.60 21.41 -1.80
N ILE A 109 -2.78 22.46 -1.91
CA ILE A 109 -1.91 22.98 -0.82
C ILE A 109 -1.00 21.87 -0.30
N GLY A 110 -0.15 21.31 -1.17
CA GLY A 110 0.80 20.25 -0.81
C GLY A 110 0.15 18.91 -0.49
N GLY A 111 -1.14 18.72 -0.81
CA GLY A 111 -1.88 17.48 -0.57
C GLY A 111 -2.85 17.53 0.61
N LEU A 112 -3.00 18.66 1.29
CA LEU A 112 -4.00 18.81 2.37
C LEU A 112 -5.44 18.71 1.82
N ILE A 113 -5.67 19.14 0.59
CA ILE A 113 -6.99 19.11 -0.06
C ILE A 113 -6.93 18.10 -1.21
N ASP A 114 -7.85 17.13 -1.23
CA ASP A 114 -7.97 16.17 -2.33
C ASP A 114 -8.72 16.77 -3.54
N VAL A 115 -8.06 17.68 -4.22
CA VAL A 115 -8.57 18.36 -5.43
C VAL A 115 -8.76 17.36 -6.58
N ALA A 116 -7.89 16.37 -6.69
CA ALA A 116 -7.97 15.32 -7.69
C ALA A 116 -9.27 14.53 -7.57
N GLY A 117 -9.60 14.04 -6.37
CA GLY A 117 -10.84 13.29 -6.12
C GLY A 117 -12.11 14.13 -6.35
N MET A 118 -12.08 15.42 -6.01
CA MET A 118 -13.21 16.33 -6.28
C MET A 118 -13.41 16.64 -7.77
N SER A 119 -12.35 16.51 -8.58
CA SER A 119 -12.40 16.86 -10.01
C SER A 119 -13.16 15.83 -10.85
N ARG A 120 -12.95 14.53 -10.57
CA ARG A 120 -13.49 13.41 -11.35
C ARG A 120 -13.56 12.16 -10.45
N GLU A 121 -14.63 11.39 -10.57
CA GLU A 121 -14.80 10.10 -9.88
C GLU A 121 -13.67 9.11 -10.22
N SER A 122 -13.18 9.11 -11.46
CA SER A 122 -12.04 8.27 -11.89
C SER A 122 -10.75 8.58 -11.11
N MET A 123 -10.67 9.73 -10.44
CA MET A 123 -9.52 10.18 -9.67
C MET A 123 -9.70 10.01 -8.17
N GLU A 124 -10.71 9.28 -7.69
CA GLU A 124 -10.87 9.00 -6.25
C GLU A 124 -9.67 8.28 -5.64
N LYS A 125 -9.49 8.47 -4.32
CA LYS A 125 -8.40 7.87 -3.55
C LYS A 125 -8.56 6.36 -3.51
N GLU A 126 -7.54 5.65 -3.98
CA GLU A 126 -7.48 4.19 -3.93
C GLU A 126 -6.58 3.70 -2.79
N VAL A 127 -6.67 2.40 -2.50
CA VAL A 127 -5.74 1.74 -1.57
C VAL A 127 -4.32 1.82 -2.16
N PRO A 128 -3.33 2.28 -1.38
CA PRO A 128 -1.96 2.43 -1.86
C PRO A 128 -1.37 1.12 -2.38
N VAL A 129 -0.75 1.16 -3.56
CA VAL A 129 0.00 0.03 -4.13
C VAL A 129 1.44 0.15 -3.64
N ARG A 130 1.86 -0.74 -2.74
CA ARG A 130 3.22 -0.69 -2.17
C ARG A 130 4.08 -1.82 -2.74
N PHE A 131 5.36 -1.80 -2.40
CA PHE A 131 6.29 -2.85 -2.84
C PHE A 131 5.83 -4.26 -2.44
N GLY A 132 5.25 -4.42 -1.25
CA GLY A 132 4.65 -5.70 -0.84
C GLY A 132 3.52 -6.17 -1.75
N SER A 133 2.73 -5.25 -2.31
CA SER A 133 1.70 -5.56 -3.31
C SER A 133 2.32 -5.98 -4.65
N THR A 134 3.46 -5.40 -5.03
CA THR A 134 4.22 -5.79 -6.22
C THR A 134 4.82 -7.18 -6.07
N LEU A 135 5.44 -7.48 -4.93
CA LEU A 135 5.94 -8.82 -4.63
C LEU A 135 4.80 -9.83 -4.72
N GLY A 136 3.72 -9.63 -3.98
CA GLY A 136 2.56 -10.53 -4.02
C GLY A 136 1.88 -10.65 -5.39
N HIS A 137 2.10 -9.71 -6.32
CA HIS A 137 1.63 -9.83 -7.71
C HIS A 137 2.48 -10.82 -8.53
N TYR A 138 3.77 -10.95 -8.22
CA TYR A 138 4.73 -11.81 -8.91
C TYR A 138 5.08 -13.10 -8.15
N GLY A 139 4.61 -13.27 -6.91
CA GLY A 139 4.78 -14.47 -6.07
C GLY A 139 5.73 -14.24 -4.91
#